data_AF-A0A212FBM6-F1
#
_entry.id   AF-A0A212FBM6-F1
#
_cell.length_a   1.000
_cell.length_b   1.000
_cell.length_c   1.000
_cell.angle_alpha   90.00
_cell.angle_beta   90.00
_cell.angle_gamma   90.00
#
_symmetry.space_group_name_H-M   'P 1'
#
loop_
_entity.id
_entity.type
_entity.pdbx_description
1 polymer ?
#
loop_
_entity_poly.entity_id
_entity_poly.type
_entity_poly.pdbx_seq_one_letter_code
_entity_poly.pdbx_strand_id
1 'polypeptide(L)'
;MPTDAPDNSVEFVNCLGEIDAIIENNDVEAVYMLGDFNAHPGYPFWLELQQYSLDKKWLCADVEKLGTMSRTITFISDIDGSMRWLDLCIVTQAGGILFQMLELIVMCTGLTTSRL
;
A
#
# COMPACT_ATOMS: atom_id res chain seq x y z
N MET A 1 -9.27 -6.56 -0.83
CA MET A 1 -9.57 -5.15 -1.14
C MET A 1 -10.41 -5.08 -2.41
N PRO A 2 -11.26 -4.05 -2.58
CA PRO A 2 -12.03 -3.84 -3.81
C PRO A 2 -11.11 -3.63 -5.02
N THR A 3 -11.64 -3.75 -6.23
CA THR A 3 -10.87 -3.47 -7.47
C THR A 3 -11.01 -2.00 -7.84
N ASP A 4 -9.95 -1.38 -8.37
CA ASP A 4 -9.95 0.04 -8.77
C ASP A 4 -10.96 0.31 -9.90
N ALA A 5 -12.13 0.77 -9.47
CA ALA A 5 -13.24 1.20 -10.31
C ALA A 5 -14.04 2.27 -9.55
N PRO A 6 -14.63 3.26 -10.24
CA PRO A 6 -15.37 4.34 -9.60
C PRO A 6 -16.47 3.85 -8.65
N ASP A 7 -17.19 2.80 -9.04
CA ASP A 7 -18.29 2.22 -8.26
C ASP A 7 -17.82 1.59 -6.94
N ASN A 8 -16.54 1.25 -6.83
CA ASN A 8 -15.94 0.59 -5.67
C ASN A 8 -15.24 1.58 -4.71
N SER A 9 -15.19 2.88 -5.02
CA SER A 9 -14.46 3.89 -4.22
C SER A 9 -14.96 3.93 -2.76
N VAL A 10 -16.28 3.89 -2.55
CA VAL A 10 -16.87 3.90 -1.20
C VAL A 10 -16.45 2.67 -0.40
N GLU A 11 -16.45 1.49 -1.02
CA GLU A 11 -16.02 0.26 -0.38
C GLU A 11 -14.53 0.32 -0.01
N PHE A 12 -13.71 0.89 -0.89
CA PHE A 12 -12.28 1.06 -0.65
C PHE A 12 -12.01 1.95 0.56
N VAL A 13 -12.66 3.11 0.64
CA VAL A 13 -12.54 4.02 1.79
C VAL A 13 -13.07 3.38 3.07
N ASN A 14 -14.14 2.58 3.00
CA ASN A 14 -14.64 1.83 4.16
C ASN A 14 -13.60 0.83 4.68
N CYS A 15 -12.93 0.08 3.79
CA CYS A 15 -11.84 -0.81 4.20
C CYS A 15 -10.69 -0.05 4.89
N LEU A 16 -10.32 1.13 4.40
CA LEU A 16 -9.32 1.97 5.08
C LEU A 16 -9.80 2.42 6.47
N GLY A 17 -11.09 2.77 6.59
CA GLY A 17 -11.71 3.09 7.86
C GLY A 17 -11.71 1.95 8.87
N GLU A 18 -11.86 0.70 8.43
CA GLU A 18 -11.73 -0.47 9.30
C GLU A 18 -10.31 -0.63 9.83
N ILE A 19 -9.31 -0.45 8.96
CA ILE A 19 -7.89 -0.50 9.36
C ILE A 19 -7.60 0.61 10.38
N ASP A 20 -8.04 1.83 10.10
CA ASP A 20 -7.90 2.99 11.00
C ASP A 20 -8.57 2.75 12.35
N ALA A 21 -9.80 2.23 12.37
CA ALA A 21 -10.49 1.88 13.60
C ALA A 21 -9.73 0.82 14.41
N ILE A 22 -9.10 -0.17 13.76
CA ILE A 22 -8.24 -1.14 14.46
C ILE A 22 -7.06 -0.43 15.11
N ILE A 23 -6.40 0.48 14.39
CA ILE A 23 -5.24 1.21 14.93
C ILE A 23 -5.67 2.09 16.11
N GLU A 24 -6.73 2.87 15.99
CA GLU A 24 -7.20 3.78 17.05
C GLU A 24 -7.69 3.03 18.31
N ASN A 25 -8.24 1.82 18.16
CA ASN A 25 -8.73 1.03 19.29
C ASN A 25 -7.66 0.18 19.98
N ASN A 26 -6.40 0.23 19.52
CA ASN A 26 -5.29 -0.46 20.15
C ASN A 26 -4.23 0.56 20.59
N ASP A 27 -3.67 0.39 21.79
CA ASP A 27 -2.60 1.24 22.31
C ASP A 27 -1.25 0.82 21.70
N VAL A 28 -1.09 1.08 20.40
CA VAL A 28 0.10 0.72 19.61
C VAL A 28 0.83 1.97 19.13
N GLU A 29 2.12 2.05 19.39
CA GLU A 29 2.96 3.20 19.02
C GLU A 29 3.24 3.24 17.51
N ALA A 30 3.45 2.07 16.89
CA ALA A 30 3.81 1.95 15.49
C ALA A 30 3.07 0.76 14.85
N VAL A 31 2.56 0.97 13.63
CA VAL A 31 1.86 -0.06 12.86
C VAL A 31 2.45 -0.13 11.46
N TYR A 32 2.65 -1.35 10.99
CA TYR A 32 3.04 -1.68 9.63
C TYR A 32 1.89 -2.44 8.98
N MET A 33 1.35 -1.87 7.92
CA MET A 33 0.25 -2.41 7.13
C MET A 33 0.84 -2.90 5.81
N LEU A 34 0.86 -4.22 5.64
CA LEU A 34 1.39 -4.88 4.44
C LEU A 34 0.27 -5.63 3.76
N GLY A 35 0.17 -5.51 2.44
CA GLY A 35 -0.74 -6.36 1.66
C GLY A 35 -1.14 -5.72 0.34
N ASP A 36 -2.07 -6.39 -0.35
CA ASP A 36 -2.64 -5.95 -1.61
C ASP A 36 -3.74 -4.90 -1.38
N PHE A 37 -3.44 -3.66 -1.75
CA PHE A 37 -4.36 -2.53 -1.67
C PHE A 37 -5.15 -2.31 -2.96
N ASN A 38 -4.84 -3.03 -4.05
CA ASN A 38 -5.37 -2.74 -5.39
C ASN A 38 -5.17 -1.26 -5.84
N ALA A 39 -4.23 -0.54 -5.23
CA ALA A 39 -4.08 0.91 -5.36
C ALA A 39 -2.81 1.27 -6.15
N HIS A 40 -2.84 1.09 -7.47
CA HIS A 40 -1.67 1.36 -8.30
C HIS A 40 -1.38 2.87 -8.44
N PRO A 41 -0.12 3.34 -8.28
CA PRO A 41 0.22 4.74 -8.47
C PRO A 41 -0.31 5.35 -9.77
N GLY A 42 -1.01 6.49 -9.63
CA GLY A 42 -1.64 7.21 -10.74
C GLY A 42 -3.07 6.79 -11.09
N TYR A 43 -3.66 5.86 -10.34
CA TYR A 43 -5.05 5.42 -10.50
C TYR A 43 -5.95 5.93 -9.36
N PRO A 44 -7.29 5.91 -9.50
CA PRO A 44 -8.20 6.47 -8.50
C PRO A 44 -8.00 5.96 -7.07
N PHE A 45 -7.85 4.65 -6.87
CA PHE A 45 -7.65 4.11 -5.51
C PHE A 45 -6.36 4.59 -4.87
N TRP A 46 -5.31 4.81 -5.68
CA TRP A 46 -4.08 5.42 -5.18
C TRP A 46 -4.28 6.85 -4.71
N LEU A 47 -5.09 7.66 -5.43
CA LEU A 47 -5.39 9.03 -5.02
C LEU A 47 -6.16 9.05 -3.69
N GLU A 48 -7.16 8.17 -3.55
CA GLU A 48 -7.91 8.02 -2.30
C GLU A 48 -7.00 7.57 -1.16
N LEU A 49 -6.15 6.56 -1.41
CA LEU A 49 -5.20 6.06 -0.42
C LEU A 49 -4.20 7.14 0.01
N GLN A 50 -3.70 7.93 -0.94
CA GLN A 50 -2.76 9.01 -0.68
C GLN A 50 -3.42 10.12 0.16
N GLN A 51 -4.65 10.50 -0.18
CA GLN A 51 -5.40 11.50 0.58
C GLN A 51 -5.71 11.00 1.99
N TYR A 52 -6.18 9.76 2.12
CA TYR A 52 -6.47 9.15 3.43
C TYR A 52 -5.22 9.04 4.30
N SER A 53 -4.10 8.62 3.70
CA SER A 53 -2.81 8.52 4.38
C SER A 53 -2.31 9.88 4.84
N LEU A 54 -2.50 10.94 4.04
CA LEU A 54 -2.16 12.30 4.43
C LEU A 54 -2.96 12.75 5.67
N ASP A 55 -4.27 12.50 5.67
CA ASP A 55 -5.16 12.89 6.76
C ASP A 55 -4.85 12.13 8.06
N LYS A 56 -4.48 10.84 7.96
CA LYS A 56 -4.15 9.97 9.08
C LYS A 56 -2.67 9.97 9.48
N LYS A 57 -1.83 10.73 8.77
CA LYS A 57 -0.36 10.74 8.97
C LYS A 57 0.25 9.36 8.81
N TRP A 58 -0.19 8.63 7.80
CA TRP A 58 0.43 7.40 7.35
C TRP A 58 1.40 7.69 6.20
N LEU A 59 2.32 6.78 5.97
CA LEU A 59 3.36 6.87 4.95
C LEU A 59 3.33 5.61 4.10
N CYS A 60 3.24 5.76 2.78
CA CYS A 60 3.47 4.67 1.83
C CYS A 60 4.98 4.42 1.72
N ALA A 61 5.54 3.71 2.69
CA ALA A 61 6.98 3.62 2.93
C ALA A 61 7.78 3.04 1.76
N ASP A 62 7.22 2.04 1.07
CA ASP A 62 7.82 1.45 -0.12
C ASP A 62 7.84 2.42 -1.30
N VAL A 63 6.74 3.16 -1.52
CA VAL A 63 6.64 4.18 -2.57
C VAL A 63 7.56 5.38 -2.29
N GLU A 64 7.65 5.84 -1.05
CA GLU A 64 8.61 6.89 -0.64
C GLU A 64 10.06 6.43 -0.84
N LYS A 65 10.35 5.17 -0.53
CA LYS A 65 11.71 4.62 -0.60
C LYS A 65 12.16 4.35 -2.04
N LEU A 66 11.31 3.72 -2.84
CA LEU A 66 11.65 3.31 -4.21
C LEU A 66 11.37 4.43 -5.21
N GLY A 67 10.35 5.25 -4.95
CA GLY A 67 9.82 6.25 -5.87
C GLY A 67 8.85 5.63 -6.87
N THR A 68 7.83 6.39 -7.27
CA THR A 68 6.82 5.98 -8.25
C THR A 68 7.41 5.68 -9.64
N MET A 69 8.59 6.23 -9.95
CA MET A 69 9.31 6.02 -11.22
C MET A 69 10.24 4.80 -11.21
N SER A 70 10.31 4.04 -10.11
CA SER A 70 11.18 2.86 -9.95
C SER A 70 10.86 1.69 -10.88
N ARG A 71 9.70 1.70 -11.55
CA ARG A 71 9.15 0.57 -12.29
C ARG A 71 8.93 -0.67 -11.40
N THR A 72 8.70 -0.45 -10.11
CA THR A 72 8.32 -1.51 -9.17
C THR A 72 6.98 -2.11 -9.59
N ILE A 73 6.90 -3.45 -9.53
CA ILE A 73 5.77 -4.25 -9.95
C ILE A 73 5.61 -5.37 -8.91
N THR A 74 4.38 -5.61 -8.48
CA THR A 74 4.05 -6.72 -7.57
C THR A 74 3.00 -7.65 -8.19
N PHE A 75 2.33 -7.21 -9.25
CA PHE A 75 1.31 -7.96 -9.95
C PHE A 75 1.46 -7.86 -11.47
N ILE A 76 1.26 -9.00 -12.15
CA ILE A 76 1.17 -9.10 -13.61
C ILE A 76 -0.13 -9.83 -13.93
N SER A 77 -0.99 -9.20 -14.73
CA SER A 77 -2.24 -9.80 -15.18
C SER A 77 -1.98 -10.82 -16.28
N ASP A 78 -2.45 -12.05 -16.11
CA ASP A 78 -2.36 -13.10 -17.14
C ASP A 78 -3.34 -12.87 -18.31
N ILE A 79 -4.35 -12.00 -18.12
CA ILE A 79 -5.39 -11.75 -19.13
C ILE A 79 -4.89 -10.77 -20.20
N ASP A 80 -4.26 -9.67 -19.78
CA ASP A 80 -3.88 -8.56 -20.65
C ASP A 80 -2.39 -8.18 -20.55
N GLY A 81 -1.62 -8.87 -19.71
CA GLY A 81 -0.20 -8.59 -19.48
C GLY A 81 0.06 -7.28 -18.74
N SER A 82 -0.96 -6.63 -18.19
CA SER A 82 -0.79 -5.38 -17.46
C SER A 82 0.04 -5.60 -16.20
N MET A 83 0.98 -4.69 -15.98
CA MET A 83 1.87 -4.71 -14.82
C MET A 83 1.42 -3.64 -13.83
N ARG A 84 1.32 -4.02 -12.56
CA ARG A 84 0.83 -3.15 -11.49
C ARG A 84 1.65 -3.33 -10.22
N TRP A 85 1.69 -2.27 -9.44
CA TRP A 85 2.17 -2.27 -8.06
C TRP A 85 0.93 -2.17 -7.18
N LEU A 86 0.52 -3.30 -6.61
CA LEU A 86 -0.71 -3.42 -5.82
C LEU A 86 -0.43 -3.75 -4.36
N ASP A 87 0.69 -4.44 -4.09
CA ASP A 87 1.13 -4.76 -2.74
C ASP A 87 1.94 -3.60 -2.19
N LEU A 88 1.41 -2.97 -1.14
CA LEU A 88 1.99 -1.76 -0.55
C LEU A 88 2.44 -2.01 0.88
N CYS A 89 3.42 -1.22 1.30
CA CYS A 89 3.85 -1.10 2.69
C CYS A 89 3.47 0.28 3.22
N ILE A 90 2.42 0.34 4.01
CA ILE A 90 1.95 1.58 4.64
C ILE A 90 2.27 1.53 6.12
N VAL A 91 2.80 2.62 6.67
CA VAL A 91 3.21 2.70 8.07
C VAL A 91 2.64 3.94 8.71
N THR A 92 2.34 3.87 10.01
CA THR A 92 2.07 5.11 10.77
C THR A 92 3.33 5.96 10.82
N GLN A 93 3.20 7.28 11.01
CA GLN A 93 4.34 8.21 11.06
C GLN A 93 5.45 7.74 12.02
N ALA A 94 5.09 7.23 13.20
CA ALA A 94 6.04 6.67 14.15
C ALA A 94 6.77 5.42 13.61
N GLY A 95 6.03 4.51 12.95
CA GLY A 95 6.60 3.36 12.25
C GLY A 95 7.53 3.75 11.09
N GLY A 96 7.26 4.85 10.41
CA GLY A 96 8.13 5.37 9.33
C GLY A 96 9.52 5.79 9.81
N ILE A 97 9.62 6.39 11.00
CA ILE A 97 10.91 6.75 11.62
C ILE A 97 11.73 5.48 11.89
N LEU A 98 11.09 4.45 12.46
CA LEU A 98 11.72 3.15 12.71
C LEU A 98 12.10 2.43 11.41
N PHE A 99 11.27 2.52 10.37
CA PHE A 99 11.54 1.93 9.06
C PHE A 99 12.80 2.51 8.41
N GLN A 100 12.99 3.83 8.48
CA GLN A 100 14.20 4.49 7.98
C GLN A 100 15.45 4.13 8.79
N MET A 101 15.30 3.90 10.10
CA MET A 101 16.40 3.49 10.97
C MET A 101 16.84 2.04 10.78
N LEU A 102 15.94 1.16 10.34
CA LEU A 102 16.19 -0.29 10.28
C LEU A 102 16.70 -0.81 8.92
N GLU A 103 16.82 0.03 7.88
CA GLU A 103 17.08 -0.41 6.50
C GLU A 103 16.29 -1.70 6.14
N LEU A 104 14.99 -1.75 6.48
CA LEU A 104 14.18 -2.95 6.35
C LEU A 104 13.84 -3.18 4.85
N ILE A 105 14.87 -3.56 4.08
CA ILE A 105 14.86 -3.88 2.66
C ILE A 105 14.87 -5.40 2.55
N VAL A 106 13.77 -6.07 2.89
CA VAL A 106 13.50 -7.44 2.41
C VAL A 106 12.00 -7.64 2.50
N MET A 107 11.26 -7.50 1.38
CA MET A 107 10.08 -8.36 1.07
C MET A 107 9.60 -8.18 -0.39
N CYS A 108 9.73 -7.00 -1.01
CA CYS A 108 9.06 -6.76 -2.32
C CYS A 108 9.88 -7.05 -3.59
N THR A 109 11.16 -7.45 -3.49
CA THR A 109 11.98 -7.80 -4.68
C THR A 109 12.16 -9.31 -4.89
N GLY A 110 11.44 -10.14 -4.12
CA GLY A 110 11.68 -11.58 -4.00
C GLY A 110 10.54 -12.51 -4.44
N LEU A 111 9.70 -12.15 -5.42
CA LEU A 111 8.84 -13.11 -6.10
C LEU A 111 9.35 -13.34 -7.53
N THR A 112 10.31 -14.25 -7.61
CA THR A 112 10.54 -15.07 -8.79
C THR A 112 9.21 -15.63 -9.28
N THR A 113 8.95 -15.42 -10.56
CA THR A 113 7.99 -16.14 -11.39
C THR A 113 7.80 -17.60 -10.96
N SER A 114 6.72 -17.90 -10.23
CA SER A 114 6.17 -19.26 -10.16
C SER A 114 5.14 -19.38 -11.28
N ARG A 115 5.62 -19.82 -12.45
CA ARG A 115 4.76 -20.40 -13.49
C ARG A 115 4.10 -21.65 -12.90
N LEU A 116 2.78 -21.71 -12.96
CA LEU A 116 2.05 -22.97 -13.08
C LEU A 116 1.49 -23.03 -14.51
#